data_AF-A0A514ZZQ1-F1
#
_entry.id   AF-A0A514ZZQ1-F1
#
_cell.length_a   1.000
_cell.length_b   1.000
_cell.length_c   1.000
_cell.angle_alpha   90.00
_cell.angle_beta   90.00
_cell.angle_gamma   90.00
#
_symmetry.space_group_name_H-M   'P 1'
#
loop_
_entity.id
_entity.type
_entity.pdbx_description
1 polymer ?
#
loop_
_entity_poly.entity_id
_entity_poly.type
_entity_poly.pdbx_seq_one_letter_code
_entity_poly.pdbx_strand_id
1 'polypeptide(L)'
;MKTNLVGVLLLIALITSCQTEPSISPTTTTGPEPVPFRMTRDSVLTGTYLGIPIGEGAEPVYTTIQSLQQTKGVTYLNVVSNIFSDLAKLKDRIPLYQYIILDQQQGTDSGVQITIENKAVKSIYLNSGVKLTQWPVLLMANAAVRVGDPIGTLYDKLAVIKGMTTYSNKFERISLQTKNLSTMYDQGMSQSPQWYFMYKTGPDQQDEVQVHFTQGKVSKIAINHYTPY
;
A
#
# COMPACT_ATOMS: atom_id res chain seq x y z
N MET A 1 -72.39 -1.77 40.82
CA MET A 1 -71.14 -2.53 40.60
C MET A 1 -70.74 -2.36 39.14
N LYS A 2 -69.87 -1.40 38.85
CA LYS A 2 -69.41 -1.09 37.48
C LYS A 2 -68.02 -1.68 37.29
N THR A 3 -67.91 -2.39 36.18
CA THR A 3 -66.86 -3.30 35.76
C THR A 3 -65.54 -2.59 35.43
N ASN A 4 -64.46 -3.06 36.04
CA ASN A 4 -63.07 -2.79 35.65
C ASN A 4 -62.77 -3.51 34.32
N LEU A 5 -63.13 -2.88 33.20
CA LEU A 5 -62.92 -3.44 31.86
C LEU A 5 -61.85 -2.71 31.03
N VAL A 6 -61.09 -1.81 31.64
CA VAL A 6 -60.06 -1.00 30.95
C VAL A 6 -58.66 -1.59 31.12
N GLY A 7 -58.42 -2.41 32.16
CA GLY A 7 -57.09 -2.96 32.46
C GLY A 7 -56.64 -4.13 31.56
N VAL A 8 -57.57 -4.83 30.90
CA VAL A 8 -57.25 -6.06 30.15
C VAL A 8 -56.82 -5.76 28.70
N LEU A 9 -57.25 -4.61 28.13
CA LEU A 9 -56.92 -4.24 26.75
C LEU A 9 -55.51 -3.65 26.58
N LEU A 10 -54.88 -3.15 27.65
CA LEU A 10 -53.52 -2.60 27.59
C LEU A 10 -52.42 -3.67 27.70
N LEU A 11 -52.74 -4.86 28.22
CA LEU A 11 -51.76 -5.95 28.40
C LEU A 11 -51.51 -6.77 27.12
N ILE A 12 -52.43 -6.72 26.15
CA ILE A 12 -52.32 -7.50 24.89
C ILE A 12 -51.48 -6.75 23.84
N ALA A 13 -51.28 -5.44 23.98
CA ALA A 13 -50.49 -4.64 23.04
C ALA A 13 -48.96 -4.73 23.25
N LEU A 14 -48.48 -5.36 24.34
CA LEU A 14 -47.04 -5.43 24.67
C LEU A 14 -46.35 -6.74 24.22
N ILE A 15 -47.07 -7.66 23.57
CA ILE A 15 -46.53 -8.97 23.14
C ILE A 15 -46.31 -9.10 21.62
N THR A 16 -46.40 -8.00 20.87
CA THR A 16 -46.15 -8.00 19.40
C THR A 16 -44.97 -7.11 19.02
N SER A 17 -43.80 -7.36 19.61
CA SER A 17 -42.54 -6.87 19.05
C SER A 17 -41.43 -7.89 19.27
N CYS A 18 -41.59 -9.05 18.66
CA CYS A 18 -40.47 -9.91 18.30
C CYS A 18 -40.54 -10.10 16.80
N GLN A 19 -40.16 -9.06 16.04
CA GLN A 19 -39.71 -9.30 14.68
C GLN A 19 -38.37 -10.01 14.83
N THR A 20 -38.36 -11.33 14.72
CA THR A 20 -37.15 -12.05 14.37
C THR A 20 -36.73 -11.50 13.02
N GLU A 21 -35.69 -10.65 13.03
CA GLU A 21 -35.00 -10.28 11.80
C GLU A 21 -34.71 -11.58 11.04
N PRO A 22 -35.01 -11.64 9.73
CA PRO A 22 -34.61 -12.79 8.94
C PRO A 22 -33.11 -12.94 9.11
N SER A 23 -32.70 -14.09 9.66
CA SER A 23 -31.29 -14.42 9.77
C SER A 23 -30.72 -14.31 8.36
N ILE A 24 -29.91 -13.28 8.16
CA ILE A 24 -29.06 -13.15 6.99
C ILE A 24 -28.05 -14.28 7.17
N SER A 25 -28.44 -15.48 6.76
CA SER A 25 -27.50 -16.57 6.60
C SER A 25 -26.47 -16.03 5.62
N PRO A 26 -25.20 -15.86 6.02
CA PRO A 26 -24.20 -15.34 5.10
C PRO A 26 -24.27 -16.24 3.88
N THR A 27 -24.60 -15.66 2.73
CA THR A 27 -24.50 -16.37 1.46
C THR A 27 -23.02 -16.68 1.34
N THR A 28 -22.63 -17.88 1.77
CA THR A 28 -21.27 -18.37 1.63
C THR A 28 -21.04 -18.35 0.13
N THR A 29 -20.32 -17.34 -0.31
CA THR A 29 -19.82 -17.29 -1.68
C THR A 29 -18.82 -18.42 -1.72
N THR A 30 -19.28 -19.61 -2.09
CA THR A 30 -18.45 -20.78 -2.40
C THR A 30 -17.76 -20.48 -3.73
N GLY A 31 -16.89 -19.47 -3.70
CA GLY A 31 -15.77 -19.45 -4.62
C GLY A 31 -14.93 -20.70 -4.37
N PRO A 32 -14.13 -21.14 -5.35
CA PRO A 32 -13.19 -22.23 -5.13
C PRO A 32 -12.40 -21.95 -3.84
N GLU A 33 -12.28 -22.96 -2.99
CA GLU A 33 -11.44 -22.86 -1.80
C GLU A 33 -10.04 -22.40 -2.23
N PRO A 34 -9.44 -21.40 -1.57
CA PRO A 34 -8.13 -20.93 -1.96
C PRO A 34 -7.15 -22.11 -1.93
N VAL A 35 -6.51 -22.38 -3.07
CA VAL A 35 -5.50 -23.44 -3.16
C VAL A 35 -4.41 -23.09 -2.15
N PRO A 36 -4.14 -23.98 -1.17
CA PRO A 36 -3.14 -23.69 -0.16
C PRO A 36 -1.77 -23.56 -0.85
N PHE A 37 -0.91 -22.68 -0.30
CA PHE A 37 0.47 -22.54 -0.74
C PHE A 37 1.42 -22.98 0.38
N ARG A 38 2.46 -23.72 0.01
CA ARG A 38 3.60 -23.98 0.88
C ARG A 38 4.59 -22.83 0.73
N MET A 39 5.05 -22.30 1.87
CA MET A 39 6.14 -21.34 1.92
C MET A 39 7.41 -22.02 2.46
N THR A 40 8.49 -21.96 1.70
CA THR A 40 9.84 -22.32 2.18
C THR A 40 10.75 -21.10 2.11
N ARG A 41 11.83 -21.09 2.91
CA ARG A 41 12.70 -19.93 3.03
C ARG A 41 14.16 -20.32 2.93
N ASP A 42 14.87 -19.62 2.05
CA ASP A 42 16.32 -19.68 1.89
C ASP A 42 16.97 -18.33 2.23
N SER A 43 18.28 -18.36 2.48
CA SER A 43 19.06 -17.16 2.71
C SER A 43 20.46 -17.25 2.09
N VAL A 44 20.87 -16.17 1.45
CA VAL A 44 22.21 -15.99 0.88
C VAL A 44 22.97 -14.98 1.74
N LEU A 45 24.08 -15.44 2.32
CA LEU A 45 24.97 -14.65 3.19
C LEU A 45 26.35 -14.40 2.56
N THR A 46 26.69 -15.11 1.49
CA THR A 46 27.93 -14.95 0.72
C THR A 46 27.65 -15.16 -0.77
N GLY A 47 28.52 -14.63 -1.63
CA GLY A 47 28.40 -14.82 -3.08
C GLY A 47 27.38 -13.87 -3.72
N THR A 48 26.53 -14.40 -4.59
CA THR A 48 25.63 -13.62 -5.44
C THR A 48 24.32 -14.37 -5.68
N TYR A 49 23.20 -13.64 -5.75
CA TYR A 49 21.89 -14.19 -6.13
C TYR A 49 21.21 -13.28 -7.14
N LEU A 50 20.74 -13.83 -8.27
CA LEU A 50 20.18 -13.05 -9.40
C LEU A 50 21.08 -11.89 -9.84
N GLY A 51 22.40 -12.08 -9.78
CA GLY A 51 23.38 -11.03 -10.11
C GLY A 51 23.56 -9.95 -9.03
N ILE A 52 22.92 -10.09 -7.85
CA ILE A 52 23.06 -9.19 -6.70
C ILE A 52 24.15 -9.76 -5.77
N PRO A 53 25.33 -9.14 -5.68
CA PRO A 53 26.40 -9.60 -4.80
C PRO A 53 26.15 -9.19 -3.34
N ILE A 54 26.55 -10.05 -2.40
CA ILE A 54 26.67 -9.64 -0.99
C ILE A 54 27.81 -8.63 -0.86
N GLY A 55 27.58 -7.55 -0.10
CA GLY A 55 28.51 -6.43 0.09
C GLY A 55 28.38 -5.30 -0.93
N GLU A 56 27.54 -5.48 -1.97
CA GLU A 56 27.34 -4.48 -3.02
C GLU A 56 26.56 -3.25 -2.53
N GLY A 57 26.83 -2.10 -3.13
CA GLY A 57 26.11 -0.86 -2.84
C GLY A 57 24.68 -0.82 -3.41
N ALA A 58 23.81 -0.02 -2.80
CA ALA A 58 22.41 0.10 -3.19
C ALA A 58 22.17 0.46 -4.69
N GLU A 59 22.92 1.41 -5.25
CA GLU A 59 22.71 1.86 -6.64
C GLU A 59 23.03 0.78 -7.71
N PRO A 60 24.19 0.09 -7.67
CA PRO A 60 24.42 -1.07 -8.53
C PRO A 60 23.35 -2.15 -8.38
N VAL A 61 22.92 -2.44 -7.14
CA VAL A 61 21.85 -3.42 -6.87
C VAL A 61 20.54 -3.01 -7.53
N TYR A 62 20.18 -1.73 -7.48
CA TYR A 62 19.00 -1.23 -8.17
C TYR A 62 19.08 -1.44 -9.68
N THR A 63 20.24 -1.20 -10.28
CA THR A 63 20.50 -1.45 -11.71
C THR A 63 20.32 -2.93 -12.06
N THR A 64 20.86 -3.83 -11.22
CA THR A 64 20.65 -5.27 -11.36
C THR A 64 19.16 -5.61 -11.31
N ILE A 65 18.40 -5.10 -10.33
CA ILE A 65 16.96 -5.35 -10.21
C ILE A 65 16.17 -4.80 -11.41
N GLN A 66 16.52 -3.63 -11.93
CA GLN A 66 15.92 -3.12 -13.17
C GLN A 66 16.12 -4.08 -14.35
N SER A 67 17.30 -4.68 -14.49
CA SER A 67 17.55 -5.66 -15.57
C SER A 67 16.65 -6.91 -15.45
N LEU A 68 16.20 -7.24 -14.23
CA LEU A 68 15.28 -8.36 -13.98
C LEU A 68 13.87 -8.13 -14.55
N GLN A 69 13.51 -6.90 -14.94
CA GLN A 69 12.28 -6.65 -15.70
C GLN A 69 12.27 -7.45 -17.00
N GLN A 70 13.41 -7.48 -17.71
CA GLN A 70 13.54 -8.13 -19.01
C GLN A 70 13.79 -9.64 -18.88
N THR A 71 14.54 -10.06 -17.86
CA THR A 71 14.99 -11.46 -17.74
C THR A 71 14.08 -12.32 -16.85
N LYS A 72 13.35 -11.72 -15.92
CA LYS A 72 12.49 -12.41 -14.94
C LYS A 72 11.07 -11.84 -14.86
N GLY A 73 10.76 -10.77 -15.59
CA GLY A 73 9.44 -10.14 -15.56
C GLY A 73 9.13 -9.44 -14.23
N VAL A 74 10.15 -8.99 -13.48
CA VAL A 74 9.93 -8.19 -12.26
C VAL A 74 9.20 -6.91 -12.64
N THR A 75 8.08 -6.61 -11.98
CA THR A 75 7.24 -5.44 -12.32
C THR A 75 7.33 -4.31 -11.33
N TYR A 76 7.75 -4.58 -10.09
CA TYR A 76 7.84 -3.59 -9.02
C TYR A 76 9.00 -3.87 -8.08
N LEU A 77 9.39 -2.84 -7.32
CA LEU A 77 10.33 -2.92 -6.21
C LEU A 77 9.75 -2.16 -5.04
N ASN A 78 9.53 -2.81 -3.91
CA ASN A 78 9.10 -2.16 -2.68
C ASN A 78 10.30 -1.76 -1.84
N VAL A 79 10.29 -0.53 -1.36
CA VAL A 79 11.34 0.07 -0.55
C VAL A 79 10.82 0.26 0.87
N VAL A 80 11.31 -0.56 1.80
CA VAL A 80 10.81 -0.59 3.18
C VAL A 80 11.30 0.64 3.94
N SER A 81 10.45 1.24 4.77
CA SER A 81 10.82 2.39 5.62
C SER A 81 11.41 3.61 4.88
N ASN A 82 11.04 3.81 3.61
CA ASN A 82 11.42 4.98 2.83
C ASN A 82 10.52 6.19 3.19
N ILE A 83 10.85 6.82 4.32
CA ILE A 83 9.99 7.79 5.03
C ILE A 83 10.64 9.17 5.07
N PHE A 84 9.82 10.21 4.89
CA PHE A 84 10.22 11.62 4.86
C PHE A 84 9.22 12.48 5.63
N SER A 85 9.65 13.63 6.12
CA SER A 85 8.77 14.65 6.74
C SER A 85 8.79 15.99 5.97
N ASP A 86 9.77 16.16 5.09
CA ASP A 86 9.95 17.37 4.29
C ASP A 86 9.52 17.13 2.85
N LEU A 87 8.31 17.60 2.51
CA LEU A 87 7.76 17.49 1.17
C LEU A 87 8.62 18.21 0.12
N ALA A 88 9.28 19.32 0.47
CA ALA A 88 10.04 20.12 -0.50
C ALA A 88 11.18 19.33 -1.16
N LYS A 89 11.75 18.36 -0.44
CA LYS A 89 12.80 17.46 -0.92
C LYS A 89 12.28 16.34 -1.84
N LEU A 90 10.97 16.23 -2.03
CA LEU A 90 10.34 15.12 -2.74
C LEU A 90 9.83 15.50 -4.13
N LYS A 91 10.00 16.75 -4.58
CA LYS A 91 9.52 17.22 -5.89
C LYS A 91 9.95 16.30 -7.03
N ASP A 92 11.24 16.02 -7.13
CA ASP A 92 11.81 15.20 -8.20
C ASP A 92 11.74 13.70 -7.88
N ARG A 93 11.32 13.35 -6.67
CA ARG A 93 11.29 11.96 -6.16
C ARG A 93 9.90 11.35 -6.26
N ILE A 94 8.84 12.11 -6.04
CA ILE A 94 7.44 11.64 -6.18
C ILE A 94 7.20 10.96 -7.54
N PRO A 95 7.64 11.52 -8.69
CA PRO A 95 7.44 10.88 -9.99
C PRO A 95 8.06 9.49 -10.15
N LEU A 96 8.97 9.14 -9.25
CA LEU A 96 9.71 7.89 -9.28
C LEU A 96 8.96 6.71 -8.63
N TYR A 97 7.85 6.97 -7.94
CA TYR A 97 7.12 5.98 -7.15
C TYR A 97 5.67 5.79 -7.62
N GLN A 98 5.18 4.58 -7.44
CA GLN A 98 3.83 4.14 -7.75
C GLN A 98 2.92 4.14 -6.53
N TYR A 99 3.46 4.08 -5.31
CA TYR A 99 2.66 4.04 -4.10
C TYR A 99 3.20 4.98 -3.04
N ILE A 100 2.36 5.95 -2.65
CA ILE A 100 2.69 7.06 -1.77
C ILE A 100 1.69 7.06 -0.62
N ILE A 101 2.19 7.20 0.61
CA ILE A 101 1.36 7.34 1.81
C ILE A 101 1.67 8.67 2.48
N LEU A 102 0.63 9.42 2.83
CA LEU A 102 0.67 10.66 3.60
C LEU A 102 0.01 10.41 4.93
N ASP A 103 0.74 10.60 6.03
CA ASP A 103 0.26 10.27 7.35
C ASP A 103 0.73 11.27 8.41
N GLN A 104 0.02 11.28 9.53
CA GLN A 104 0.47 11.96 10.75
C GLN A 104 1.42 11.05 11.53
N GLN A 105 0.92 9.85 11.84
CA GLN A 105 1.67 8.77 12.49
C GLN A 105 1.38 7.47 11.75
N GLN A 106 2.24 6.46 11.89
CA GLN A 106 2.09 5.22 11.14
C GLN A 106 0.69 4.60 11.31
N GLY A 107 -0.06 4.54 10.21
CA GLY A 107 -1.35 3.85 10.16
C GLY A 107 -2.49 4.67 10.74
N THR A 108 -2.39 6.01 10.77
CA THR A 108 -3.53 6.85 11.21
C THR A 108 -4.68 6.63 10.22
N ASP A 109 -5.89 6.35 10.67
CA ASP A 109 -7.05 6.05 9.81
C ASP A 109 -7.30 7.08 8.71
N SER A 110 -7.04 8.35 9.01
CA SER A 110 -7.21 9.48 8.08
C SER A 110 -5.95 9.78 7.24
N GLY A 111 -4.92 8.94 7.32
CA GLY A 111 -3.81 8.94 6.39
C GLY A 111 -4.29 8.58 4.98
N VAL A 112 -3.53 8.98 3.97
CA VAL A 112 -3.95 8.96 2.56
C VAL A 112 -2.96 8.11 1.78
N GLN A 113 -3.50 7.18 1.01
CA GLN A 113 -2.78 6.28 0.12
C GLN A 113 -3.07 6.71 -1.31
N ILE A 114 -2.02 6.97 -2.09
CA ILE A 114 -2.11 7.40 -3.49
C ILE A 114 -1.36 6.37 -4.33
N THR A 115 -2.08 5.72 -5.24
CA THR A 115 -1.51 4.78 -6.20
C THR A 115 -1.42 5.43 -7.57
N ILE A 116 -0.28 5.32 -8.23
CA ILE A 116 -0.01 5.79 -9.57
C ILE A 116 0.13 4.59 -10.51
N GLU A 117 -0.53 4.67 -11.65
CA GLU A 117 -0.40 3.71 -12.75
C GLU A 117 -0.38 4.49 -14.06
N ASN A 118 0.42 4.07 -15.05
CA ASN A 118 0.48 4.71 -16.37
C ASN A 118 0.70 6.24 -16.32
N LYS A 119 1.57 6.70 -15.39
CA LYS A 119 1.91 8.12 -15.15
C LYS A 119 0.72 8.99 -14.69
N ALA A 120 -0.34 8.40 -14.16
CA ALA A 120 -1.48 9.11 -13.59
C ALA A 120 -1.93 8.50 -12.25
N VAL A 121 -2.62 9.30 -11.44
CA VAL A 121 -3.23 8.83 -10.19
C VAL A 121 -4.31 7.80 -10.53
N LYS A 122 -4.10 6.55 -10.13
CA LYS A 122 -5.02 5.43 -10.37
C LYS A 122 -6.08 5.34 -9.30
N SER A 123 -5.70 5.50 -8.04
CA SER A 123 -6.61 5.38 -6.91
C SER A 123 -6.12 6.19 -5.72
N ILE A 124 -7.09 6.62 -4.92
CA ILE A 124 -6.85 7.29 -3.64
C ILE A 124 -7.69 6.56 -2.60
N TYR A 125 -7.07 6.21 -1.48
CA TYR A 125 -7.73 5.61 -0.34
C TYR A 125 -7.34 6.34 0.93
N LEU A 126 -8.20 6.32 1.94
CA LEU A 126 -7.77 6.54 3.32
C LEU A 126 -7.19 5.25 3.89
N ASN A 127 -6.34 5.34 4.90
CA ASN A 127 -5.82 4.16 5.62
C ASN A 127 -6.94 3.31 6.23
N SER A 128 -8.10 3.91 6.54
CA SER A 128 -9.31 3.20 6.94
C SER A 128 -9.96 2.34 5.84
N GLY A 129 -9.43 2.35 4.62
CA GLY A 129 -9.97 1.61 3.47
C GLY A 129 -11.03 2.37 2.67
N VAL A 130 -11.40 3.59 3.07
CA VAL A 130 -12.37 4.42 2.34
C VAL A 130 -11.76 4.87 1.01
N LYS A 131 -12.37 4.43 -0.10
CA LYS A 131 -11.98 4.84 -1.45
C LYS A 131 -12.46 6.26 -1.75
N LEU A 132 -11.57 7.09 -2.31
CA LEU A 132 -11.87 8.46 -2.70
C LEU A 132 -11.63 8.66 -4.20
N THR A 133 -12.45 9.52 -4.81
CA THR A 133 -12.20 10.02 -6.18
C THR A 133 -11.22 11.20 -6.17
N GLN A 134 -11.11 11.89 -5.04
CA GLN A 134 -10.18 12.98 -4.79
C GLN A 134 -9.85 13.13 -3.31
N TRP A 135 -8.70 13.71 -3.02
CA TRP A 135 -8.32 14.12 -1.68
C TRP A 135 -7.61 15.48 -1.70
N PRO A 136 -7.97 16.41 -0.81
CA PRO A 136 -9.11 16.37 0.13
C PRO A 136 -10.49 16.41 -0.56
N VAL A 137 -11.51 15.83 0.08
CA VAL A 137 -12.84 15.61 -0.53
C VAL A 137 -13.58 16.92 -0.82
N LEU A 138 -13.48 17.91 0.07
CA LEU A 138 -14.25 19.16 0.00
C LEU A 138 -13.56 20.29 -0.80
N LEU A 139 -12.37 20.02 -1.36
CA LEU A 139 -11.63 21.04 -2.11
C LEU A 139 -11.95 21.04 -3.60
N MET A 140 -11.75 22.20 -4.23
CA MET A 140 -11.83 22.35 -5.68
C MET A 140 -10.73 21.54 -6.37
N ALA A 141 -10.98 21.13 -7.62
CA ALA A 141 -10.13 20.20 -8.36
C ALA A 141 -8.67 20.65 -8.56
N ASN A 142 -8.41 21.95 -8.60
CA ASN A 142 -7.06 22.53 -8.72
C ASN A 142 -6.28 22.51 -7.39
N ALA A 143 -6.97 22.34 -6.26
CA ALA A 143 -6.40 22.28 -4.91
C ALA A 143 -6.51 20.88 -4.27
N ALA A 144 -6.92 19.88 -5.04
CA ALA A 144 -7.05 18.49 -4.62
C ALA A 144 -6.34 17.56 -5.60
N VAL A 145 -5.80 16.45 -5.08
CA VAL A 145 -5.35 15.32 -5.88
C VAL A 145 -6.57 14.50 -6.29
N ARG A 146 -6.71 14.19 -7.58
CA ARG A 146 -7.85 13.46 -8.15
C ARG A 146 -7.36 12.23 -8.89
N VAL A 147 -8.19 11.20 -8.91
CA VAL A 147 -7.99 10.08 -9.84
C VAL A 147 -7.96 10.62 -11.27
N GLY A 148 -6.95 10.21 -12.04
CA GLY A 148 -6.67 10.68 -13.38
C GLY A 148 -5.67 11.84 -13.46
N ASP A 149 -5.30 12.47 -12.34
CA ASP A 149 -4.29 13.53 -12.37
C ASP A 149 -2.95 13.00 -12.90
N PRO A 150 -2.26 13.74 -13.80
CA PRO A 150 -0.92 13.37 -14.23
C PRO A 150 0.06 13.43 -13.06
N ILE A 151 0.98 12.46 -12.97
CA ILE A 151 1.97 12.38 -11.89
C ILE A 151 2.83 13.64 -11.77
N GLY A 152 3.11 14.32 -12.89
CA GLY A 152 3.87 15.56 -12.91
C GLY A 152 3.20 16.73 -12.17
N THR A 153 1.89 16.67 -11.94
CA THR A 153 1.13 17.70 -11.21
C THR A 153 1.00 17.40 -9.71
N LEU A 154 1.38 16.18 -9.30
CA LEU A 154 1.08 15.69 -7.96
C LEU A 154 1.81 16.50 -6.88
N TYR A 155 3.09 16.82 -7.09
CA TYR A 155 3.85 17.61 -6.11
C TYR A 155 3.21 18.97 -5.84
N ASP A 156 2.85 19.73 -6.88
CA ASP A 156 2.31 21.08 -6.71
C ASP A 156 0.98 21.04 -5.95
N LYS A 157 0.13 20.07 -6.26
CA LYS A 157 -1.13 19.86 -5.53
C LYS A 157 -0.90 19.49 -4.07
N LEU A 158 0.04 18.58 -3.80
CA LEU A 158 0.41 18.21 -2.44
C LEU A 158 1.01 19.40 -1.66
N ALA A 159 1.80 20.25 -2.31
CA ALA A 159 2.35 21.45 -1.70
C ALA A 159 1.24 22.45 -1.32
N VAL A 160 0.25 22.65 -2.20
CA VAL A 160 -0.95 23.45 -1.90
C VAL A 160 -1.70 22.87 -0.69
N ILE A 161 -1.95 21.56 -0.66
CA ILE A 161 -2.66 20.91 0.45
C ILE A 161 -1.86 21.01 1.76
N LYS A 162 -0.54 20.80 1.74
CA LYS A 162 0.33 20.94 2.92
C LYS A 162 0.30 22.36 3.50
N GLY A 163 0.12 23.37 2.66
CA GLY A 163 -0.02 24.77 3.08
C GLY A 163 -1.32 25.07 3.83
N MET A 164 -2.30 24.17 3.82
CA MET A 164 -3.55 24.33 4.55
C MET A 164 -3.43 23.76 5.97
N THR A 165 -3.69 24.57 6.99
CA THR A 165 -3.61 24.17 8.40
C THR A 165 -4.38 22.89 8.72
N THR A 166 -5.53 22.67 8.08
CA THR A 166 -6.38 21.49 8.28
C THR A 166 -5.73 20.17 7.82
N TYR A 167 -4.79 20.21 6.86
CA TYR A 167 -4.22 19.02 6.23
C TYR A 167 -2.71 18.91 6.41
N SER A 168 -2.05 19.92 6.97
CA SER A 168 -0.60 19.97 7.13
C SER A 168 -0.03 18.79 7.93
N ASN A 169 -0.78 18.30 8.93
CA ASN A 169 -0.41 17.15 9.74
C ASN A 169 -0.31 15.84 8.95
N LYS A 170 -0.94 15.73 7.76
CA LYS A 170 -0.80 14.56 6.87
C LYS A 170 0.56 14.45 6.21
N PHE A 171 1.41 15.46 6.36
CA PHE A 171 2.75 15.49 5.79
C PHE A 171 3.84 15.34 6.84
N GLU A 172 3.48 14.96 8.08
CA GLU A 172 4.46 14.64 9.14
C GLU A 172 5.20 13.32 8.82
N ARG A 173 4.52 12.40 8.12
CA ARG A 173 5.08 11.14 7.64
C ARG A 173 4.65 10.86 6.20
N ILE A 174 5.58 11.04 5.28
CA ILE A 174 5.42 10.74 3.85
C ILE A 174 6.20 9.47 3.54
N SER A 175 5.54 8.42 3.06
CA SER A 175 6.20 7.18 2.64
C SER A 175 6.15 7.02 1.13
N LEU A 176 7.29 6.75 0.51
CA LEU A 176 7.42 6.44 -0.91
C LEU A 176 7.78 4.95 -1.07
N GLN A 177 6.80 4.07 -1.27
CA GLN A 177 6.98 2.63 -1.06
C GLN A 177 7.34 1.87 -2.34
N THR A 178 6.45 1.85 -3.33
CA THR A 178 6.65 1.06 -4.54
C THR A 178 7.39 1.89 -5.59
N LYS A 179 8.65 1.55 -5.83
CA LYS A 179 9.54 2.19 -6.80
C LYS A 179 9.20 1.73 -8.22
N ASN A 180 9.02 2.69 -9.13
CA ASN A 180 8.87 2.40 -10.55
C ASN A 180 10.22 1.99 -11.14
N LEU A 181 10.35 0.74 -11.58
CA LEU A 181 11.59 0.20 -12.16
C LEU A 181 11.95 0.80 -13.53
N SER A 182 11.01 1.47 -14.22
CA SER A 182 11.31 2.22 -15.46
C SER A 182 11.89 3.62 -15.24
N THR A 183 12.16 4.02 -13.99
CA THR A 183 12.66 5.36 -13.63
C THR A 183 14.07 5.27 -13.07
N MET A 184 14.84 6.37 -13.06
CA MET A 184 16.20 6.39 -12.52
C MET A 184 16.28 6.03 -11.03
N TYR A 185 17.45 5.63 -10.54
CA TYR A 185 17.69 5.40 -9.12
C TYR A 185 17.32 6.61 -8.26
N ASP A 186 16.76 6.36 -7.07
CA ASP A 186 16.52 7.39 -6.07
C ASP A 186 17.54 7.25 -4.93
N GLN A 187 18.48 8.19 -4.83
CA GLN A 187 19.52 8.14 -3.79
C GLN A 187 18.95 8.01 -2.36
N GLY A 188 17.77 8.56 -2.07
CA GLY A 188 17.17 8.45 -0.74
C GLY A 188 16.77 7.02 -0.37
N MET A 189 16.56 6.13 -1.34
CA MET A 189 16.23 4.72 -1.07
C MET A 189 17.43 3.92 -0.53
N SER A 190 18.66 4.45 -0.63
CA SER A 190 19.86 3.88 0.01
C SER A 190 19.77 3.77 1.53
N GLN A 191 18.92 4.60 2.15
CA GLN A 191 18.71 4.62 3.59
C GLN A 191 17.71 3.56 4.06
N SER A 192 17.03 2.91 3.12
CA SER A 192 16.10 1.83 3.42
C SER A 192 16.87 0.58 3.88
N PRO A 193 16.44 -0.06 4.99
CA PRO A 193 17.09 -1.27 5.48
C PRO A 193 16.78 -2.50 4.62
N GLN A 194 15.77 -2.43 3.76
CA GLN A 194 15.31 -3.58 2.99
C GLN A 194 14.56 -3.15 1.74
N TRP A 195 14.87 -3.78 0.62
CA TRP A 195 14.00 -3.78 -0.55
C TRP A 195 13.47 -5.18 -0.82
N TYR A 196 12.31 -5.27 -1.45
CA TYR A 196 11.82 -6.57 -1.91
C TYR A 196 11.04 -6.47 -3.22
N PHE A 197 11.13 -7.54 -3.99
CA PHE A 197 10.42 -7.71 -5.25
C PHE A 197 9.99 -9.17 -5.39
N MET A 198 9.06 -9.42 -6.30
CA MET A 198 8.60 -10.77 -6.60
C MET A 198 8.80 -11.08 -8.08
N TYR A 199 9.03 -12.35 -8.39
CA TYR A 199 9.05 -12.84 -9.75
C TYR A 199 8.51 -14.27 -9.81
N LYS A 200 8.00 -14.65 -10.98
CA LYS A 200 7.49 -16.01 -11.21
C LYS A 200 8.66 -16.97 -11.45
N THR A 201 8.61 -18.11 -10.79
CA THR A 201 9.53 -19.25 -11.00
C THR A 201 8.88 -20.38 -11.79
N GLY A 202 7.54 -20.37 -11.92
CA GLY A 202 6.76 -21.34 -12.69
C GLY A 202 5.29 -20.91 -12.84
N PRO A 203 4.42 -21.77 -13.43
CA PRO A 203 3.01 -21.45 -13.72
C PRO A 203 2.20 -20.95 -12.51
N ASP A 204 2.49 -21.45 -11.31
CA ASP A 204 1.86 -21.04 -10.05
C ASP A 204 2.90 -20.90 -8.92
N GLN A 205 4.16 -20.66 -9.29
CA GLN A 205 5.26 -20.53 -8.35
C GLN A 205 5.85 -19.13 -8.44
N GLN A 206 6.16 -18.56 -7.29
CA GLN A 206 6.78 -17.25 -7.20
C GLN A 206 7.78 -17.21 -6.05
N ASP A 207 8.81 -16.41 -6.25
CA ASP A 207 9.77 -16.08 -5.22
C ASP A 207 9.57 -14.63 -4.82
N GLU A 208 9.50 -14.36 -3.52
CA GLU A 208 9.74 -13.03 -2.97
C GLU A 208 11.20 -12.94 -2.54
N VAL A 209 11.92 -11.99 -3.12
CA VAL A 209 13.33 -11.74 -2.83
C VAL A 209 13.42 -10.49 -1.97
N GLN A 210 13.96 -10.62 -0.76
CA GLN A 210 14.19 -9.54 0.18
C GLN A 210 15.70 -9.26 0.26
N VAL A 211 16.11 -8.09 -0.21
CA VAL A 211 17.50 -7.61 -0.15
C VAL A 211 17.65 -6.73 1.07
N HIS A 212 18.45 -7.16 2.05
CA HIS A 212 18.70 -6.43 3.28
C HIS A 212 20.00 -5.63 3.18
N PHE A 213 19.98 -4.40 3.70
CA PHE A 213 21.11 -3.49 3.70
C PHE A 213 21.58 -3.19 5.12
N THR A 214 22.90 -3.20 5.30
CA THR A 214 23.58 -2.72 6.50
C THR A 214 24.63 -1.71 6.06
N GLN A 215 24.60 -0.49 6.58
CA GLN A 215 25.52 0.59 6.19
C GLN A 215 25.54 0.83 4.67
N GLY A 216 24.38 0.75 4.01
CA GLY A 216 24.22 0.98 2.57
C GLY A 216 24.73 -0.16 1.66
N LYS A 217 25.14 -1.29 2.23
CA LYS A 217 25.63 -2.47 1.51
C LYS A 217 24.75 -3.69 1.75
N VAL A 218 24.60 -4.56 0.75
CA VAL A 218 23.84 -5.81 0.87
C VAL A 218 24.48 -6.69 1.94
N SER A 219 23.73 -7.02 2.99
CA SER A 219 24.20 -7.88 4.08
C SER A 219 23.62 -9.29 4.02
N LYS A 220 22.41 -9.43 3.47
CA LYS A 220 21.70 -10.71 3.32
C LYS A 220 20.67 -10.60 2.20
N ILE A 221 20.45 -11.69 1.49
CA ILE A 221 19.28 -11.85 0.64
C ILE A 221 18.44 -12.99 1.21
N ALA A 222 17.18 -12.75 1.56
CA ALA A 222 16.24 -13.78 1.96
C ALA A 222 15.26 -14.05 0.82
N ILE A 223 14.94 -15.33 0.59
CA ILE A 223 14.03 -15.74 -0.48
C ILE A 223 12.89 -16.53 0.15
N ASN A 224 11.66 -16.09 -0.05
CA ASN A 224 10.47 -16.87 0.28
C ASN A 224 9.95 -17.51 -1.01
N HIS A 225 9.97 -18.84 -1.08
CA HIS A 225 9.43 -19.60 -2.20
C HIS A 225 7.98 -19.93 -1.91
N TYR A 226 7.08 -19.52 -2.79
CA TYR A 226 5.66 -19.84 -2.75
C TYR A 226 5.35 -20.87 -3.83
N THR A 227 4.92 -22.06 -3.41
CA THR A 227 4.52 -23.13 -4.32
C THR A 227 3.13 -23.65 -3.93
N PRO A 228 2.28 -24.06 -4.88
CA PRO A 228 1.05 -24.75 -4.55
C PRO A 228 1.37 -26.06 -3.81
N TYR A 229 0.44 -26.51 -2.97
CA TYR A 229 0.49 -27.85 -2.38
C TYR A 229 0.29 -28.95 -3.42
#